data_AF-A0A6J6XXU8-F1
#
_entry.id   AF-A0A6J6XXU8-F1
#
_cell.length_a   1.000
_cell.length_b   1.000
_cell.length_c   1.000
_cell.angle_alpha   90.00
_cell.angle_beta   90.00
_cell.angle_gamma   90.00
#
_symmetry.space_group_name_H-M   'P 1'
#
loop_
_entity.id
_entity.type
_entity.pdbx_description
1 polymer ?
#
loop_
_entity_poly.entity_id
_entity_poly.type
_entity_poly.pdbx_seq_one_letter_code
_entity_poly.pdbx_strand_id
1 'polypeptide(L)' 'MSRKLYPNVDFYSGLIYQAMGFPIEMYTVLFAIPRMSGWLAHWSEMLDQNSRIARPRQLYTGSGVRDYVPIAQR' A
#
# COMPACT_ATOMS: atom_id res chain seq x y z
N MET A 1 28.93 -7.46 3.14
CA MET A 1 27.92 -7.12 2.11
C MET A 1 27.36 -5.73 2.41
N SER A 2 27.63 -4.74 1.57
CA SER A 2 26.99 -3.41 1.69
C SER A 2 25.53 -3.52 1.22
N ARG A 3 24.58 -3.05 2.05
CA ARG A 3 23.16 -2.98 1.66
C ARG A 3 22.99 -1.80 0.72
N LYS A 4 22.40 -2.02 -0.45
CA LYS A 4 22.16 -1.01 -1.51
C LYS A 4 21.07 0.01 -1.12
N LEU A 5 21.26 0.70 0.01
CA LEU A 5 20.34 1.70 0.54
C LEU A 5 20.67 3.05 -0.07
N TYR A 6 20.21 3.25 -1.30
CA TYR A 6 20.30 4.54 -1.97
C TYR A 6 19.13 5.44 -1.54
N PRO A 7 19.36 6.74 -1.31
CA PRO A 7 18.28 7.68 -1.04
C PRO A 7 17.36 7.75 -2.25
N ASN A 8 16.07 7.56 -2.01
CA ASN A 8 15.03 7.71 -3.02
C ASN A 8 14.43 9.13 -2.96
N VAL A 9 13.42 9.39 -3.79
CA VAL A 9 12.72 10.69 -3.81
C VAL A 9 12.14 11.08 -2.44
N ASP A 10 11.71 10.09 -1.64
CA ASP A 10 11.10 10.32 -0.33
C ASP A 10 12.10 10.86 0.69
N PHE A 11 13.37 10.45 0.58
CA PHE A 11 14.44 10.98 1.43
C PHE A 11 14.60 12.49 1.24
N TYR A 12 14.63 12.95 -0.01
CA TYR A 12 14.81 14.37 -0.33
C TYR A 12 13.53 15.18 -0.10
N SER A 13 12.36 14.64 -0.46
CA SER A 13 11.08 15.32 -0.21
C SER A 13 10.80 15.48 1.28
N GLY A 14 11.18 14.52 2.11
CA GLY A 14 11.08 14.62 3.56
C GLY A 14 11.92 15.76 4.15
N LEU A 15 13.14 15.99 3.64
CA LEU A 15 13.96 17.13 4.05
C LEU A 15 13.35 18.47 3.59
N ILE A 16 12.77 18.52 2.39
CA ILE A 16 12.07 19.70 1.89
C ILE A 16 10.85 20.01 2.75
N TYR A 17 10.00 19.02 3.06
CA TYR A 17 8.84 19.21 3.92
C TYR A 17 9.22 19.65 5.34
N GLN A 18 10.33 19.13 5.87
CA GLN A 18 10.87 19.57 7.15
C GLN A 18 11.30 21.04 7.11
N ALA A 19 12.01 21.43 6.05
CA ALA A 19 12.45 22.81 5.85
C ALA A 19 11.26 23.79 5.65
N MET A 20 10.15 23.30 5.09
CA MET A 20 8.89 24.04 4.95
C MET A 20 8.08 24.11 6.26
N GLY A 21 8.48 23.39 7.30
CA GLY A 21 7.83 23.42 8.62
C GLY A 21 6.58 22.55 8.74
N PHE A 22 6.36 21.59 7.84
CA PHE A 22 5.25 20.66 7.98
C PHE A 22 5.53 19.62 9.08
N PRO A 23 4.52 19.24 9.89
CA PRO A 23 4.66 18.13 10.82
C PRO A 23 4.88 16.82 10.04
N ILE A 24 5.68 15.91 10.60
CA ILE A 24 6.05 14.63 9.95
C ILE A 24 4.80 13.80 9.61
N GLU A 25 3.76 13.87 10.44
CA GLU A 25 2.48 13.19 10.20
C GLU A 25 1.82 13.60 8.87
N MET A 26 2.15 14.77 8.31
CA MET A 26 1.57 15.29 7.07
C MET A 26 2.33 14.87 5.81
N TYR A 27 3.49 14.20 5.91
CA TYR A 27 4.33 13.91 4.75
C TYR A 27 3.61 13.01 3.75
N THR A 28 2.93 11.97 4.23
CA THR A 28 2.15 11.07 3.36
C THR A 28 0.94 11.79 2.74
N VAL A 29 0.33 12.73 3.46
CA VAL A 29 -0.78 13.54 2.93
C VAL A 29 -0.29 14.42 1.77
N LEU A 30 0.83 15.11 1.96
CA LEU A 30 1.47 15.94 0.93
C LEU A 30 1.92 15.12 -0.29
N PHE A 31 2.28 13.85 -0.09
CA PHE A 31 2.56 12.91 -1.18
C PHE A 31 1.30 12.44 -1.91
N ALA A 32 0.20 12.20 -1.18
CA ALA A 32 -1.04 11.69 -1.76
C ALA A 32 -1.73 12.72 -2.68
N ILE A 33 -1.72 14.01 -2.33
CA ILE A 33 -2.35 15.09 -3.10
C ILE A 33 -1.96 15.06 -4.59
N PRO A 34 -0.68 15.14 -4.98
CA PRO A 34 -0.29 15.06 -6.39
C PRO A 34 -0.52 13.68 -7.00
N ARG A 35 -0.52 12.60 -6.20
CA ARG A 35 -0.74 11.23 -6.68
C ARG A 35 -2.19 10.96 -7.10
N MET A 36 -3.15 11.70 -6.53
CA MET A 36 -4.57 11.60 -6.86
C MET A 36 -4.84 11.69 -8.37
N SER A 37 -4.15 12.57 -9.09
CA SER A 37 -4.33 12.70 -10.55
C SER A 37 -3.96 11.41 -11.30
N GLY A 38 -2.86 10.77 -10.89
CA GLY A 38 -2.42 9.48 -11.44
C GLY A 38 -3.38 8.34 -11.07
N TRP A 39 -3.92 8.32 -9.85
CA TRP A 39 -4.93 7.33 -9.47
C TRP A 39 -6.21 7.46 -10.28
N LEU A 40 -6.68 8.70 -10.49
CA LEU A 40 -7.86 8.97 -11.32
C LEU A 40 -7.62 8.58 -12.79
N ALA A 41 -6.43 8.85 -13.33
CA ALA A 41 -6.08 8.44 -14.69
C ALA A 41 -6.11 6.92 -14.85
N HIS A 42 -5.47 6.16 -13.94
CA HIS A 42 -5.51 4.70 -13.96
C HIS A 42 -6.92 4.15 -13.75
N TRP A 43 -7.74 4.79 -12.93
CA TRP A 43 -9.13 4.39 -12.73
C TRP A 43 -9.97 4.60 -13.99
N SER A 44 -9.83 5.75 -14.66
CA SER A 44 -10.48 6.01 -15.95
C SER A 44 -10.07 4.99 -17.00
N GLU A 45 -8.76 4.73 -17.13
CA GLU A 45 -8.22 3.75 -18.08
C GLU A 45 -8.81 2.36 -17.84
N MET A 46 -8.93 1.95 -16.57
CA MET A 46 -9.53 0.66 -16.21
C MET A 46 -11.00 0.56 -16.66
N LEU A 47 -11.77 1.65 -16.52
CA LEU A 47 -13.18 1.73 -16.95
C LEU A 47 -13.31 1.71 -18.47
N ASP A 48 -12.50 2.50 -19.17
CA ASP A 48 -12.52 2.62 -20.64
C ASP A 48 -12.14 1.29 -21.32
N GLN A 49 -11.22 0.53 -20.73
CA GLN A 49 -10.79 -0.77 -21.23
C GLN A 49 -11.77 -1.91 -20.89
N ASN A 50 -12.88 -1.63 -20.21
CA ASN A 50 -13.82 -2.65 -19.68
C ASN A 50 -13.07 -3.76 -18.93
N SER A 51 -12.12 -3.36 -18.09
CA SER A 51 -11.19 -4.27 -17.41
C SER A 51 -11.94 -5.30 -16.57
N ARG A 52 -11.44 -6.54 -16.57
CA ARG A 52 -12.04 -7.63 -15.78
C ARG A 52 -11.93 -7.34 -14.27
N ILE A 53 -12.97 -7.72 -13.53
CA ILE A 53 -12.98 -7.66 -12.06
C ILE A 53 -11.82 -8.50 -11.49
N ALA A 54 -10.99 -7.88 -10.63
CA ALA A 54 -9.89 -8.57 -9.97
C ALA A 54 -10.41 -9.65 -8.99
N ARG A 55 -10.09 -10.93 -9.26
CA ARG A 55 -10.47 -12.08 -8.45
C ARG A 55 -9.25 -12.98 -8.18
N PRO A 56 -8.30 -12.54 -7.34
CA PRO A 56 -7.13 -13.35 -7.02
C PRO A 56 -7.55 -14.65 -6.30
N ARG A 57 -6.78 -15.71 -6.51
CA ARG A 57 -6.96 -17.00 -5.82
C ARG A 57 -5.95 -17.11 -4.69
N GLN A 58 -6.32 -17.85 -3.66
CA GLN A 58 -5.41 -18.24 -2.58
C GLN A 58 -5.12 -19.74 -2.66
N LEU A 59 -3.90 -20.13 -2.28
CA LEU A 59 -3.54 -21.52 -2.02
C LEU A 59 -3.67 -21.77 -0.52
N TYR A 60 -4.65 -22.57 -0.12
CA TYR A 60 -4.84 -22.92 1.28
C TYR A 60 -3.80 -23.96 1.72
N THR A 61 -2.98 -23.60 2.72
CA THR A 61 -1.97 -24.48 3.34
C THR A 61 -2.25 -24.74 4.82
N GLY A 62 -3.39 -24.28 5.33
CA GLY A 62 -3.83 -24.58 6.68
C GLY A 62 -4.27 -26.04 6.83
N SER A 63 -4.58 -26.45 8.05
CA SER A 63 -5.06 -27.81 8.29
C SER A 63 -6.43 -28.03 7.63
N GLY A 64 -6.74 -29.27 7.27
CA GLY A 64 -8.06 -29.64 6.75
C GLY A 64 -9.19 -29.41 7.76
N VAL A 65 -10.35 -29.99 7.47
CA VAL A 65 -11.52 -29.95 8.36
C VAL A 65 -11.12 -30.52 9.73
N ARG A 66 -11.49 -29.83 10.81
CA ARG A 66 -11.26 -30.25 12.20
C ARG A 66 -12.46 -29.88 13.04
N ASP A 67 -12.75 -30.70 14.04
CA ASP A 67 -13.78 -30.38 15.02
C ASP A 67 -13.34 -29.19 15.89
N TYR A 68 -14.31 -28.35 16.20
CA TYR A 68 -14.08 -27.19 17.05
C TYR A 68 -14.00 -27.64 18.51
N VAL A 69 -12.87 -27.36 19.17
CA VAL A 69 -12.72 -27.56 20.61
C VAL A 69 -13.19 -26.29 21.35
N PRO A 70 -14.21 -26.38 22.22
CA PRO A 70 -14.66 -25.26 23.05
C PRO A 70 -13.51 -24.63 23.82
N ILE A 71 -13.54 -23.32 23.98
CA ILE A 71 -12.42 -22.57 24.59
C ILE A 71 -12.03 -23.08 25.99
N ALA A 72 -13.00 -23.58 26.76
CA ALA A 72 -12.78 -24.14 28.10
C ALA A 72 -12.05 -25.50 28.10
N GLN A 73 -11.89 -26.13 26.94
CA GLN A 73 -11.32 -27.47 26.76
C GLN A 73 -10.09 -27.45 25.82
N ARG A 74 -9.58 -26.27 25.48
CA ARG A 74 -8.37 -26.09 24.67
C ARG A 74 -7.09 -26.22 25.49
#